data_AF-A0A970CRI7-F1
#
_entry.id   AF-A0A970CRI7-F1
#
_cell.length_a   1.000
_cell.length_b   1.000
_cell.length_c   1.000
_cell.angle_alpha   90.00
_cell.angle_beta   90.00
_cell.angle_gamma   90.00
#
_symmetry.space_group_name_H-M   'P 1'
#
loop_
_entity.id
_entity.type
_entity.pdbx_description
1 polymer ?
#
loop_
_entity_poly.entity_id
_entity_poly.type
_entity_poly.pdbx_seq_one_letter_code
_entity_poly.pdbx_strand_id
1 'polypeptide(L)'
;MSNKVHVNISGISIVISTEEEESYVQRIADAIDRDMQMLLENSKASVTSAALLCAIDYMDRFQKANRSASNMRTQIKGYLSDAADAKLQYDEERKKNQIMSAEMEELKRSFERRAKEESNARNLVDEKERENLLLQLKALNDRLVSQNEYIAKQDREISRLRNIETEQVERIGLQSGRISELEDIISRSESVINELKNRLMMRPEHRSERKSSVISDEYSSVREEEEQSSLFEEIPPATSNFKGHINEDYPEEEMPDLGWTRDI
;
A
#
# COMPACT_ATOMS: atom_id res chain seq x y z
N MET A 1 41.44 85.85 -15.00
CA MET A 1 41.88 87.24 -15.23
C MET A 1 41.36 88.03 -14.06
N SER A 2 42.23 88.73 -13.33
CA SER A 2 41.80 89.45 -12.13
C SER A 2 41.12 90.78 -12.47
N ASN A 3 39.87 90.90 -12.04
CA ASN A 3 39.11 92.15 -12.04
C ASN A 3 39.57 93.03 -10.88
N LYS A 4 39.52 94.35 -11.07
CA LYS A 4 39.76 95.34 -10.01
C LYS A 4 38.44 95.99 -9.64
N VAL A 5 37.87 95.56 -8.52
CA VAL A 5 36.59 96.04 -8.01
C VAL A 5 36.82 97.18 -7.02
N HIS A 6 36.07 98.27 -7.16
CA HIS A 6 36.12 99.42 -6.27
C HIS A 6 34.98 99.34 -5.25
N VAL A 7 35.29 99.15 -3.97
CA VAL A 7 34.31 99.06 -2.88
C VAL A 7 34.52 100.17 -1.86
N ASN A 8 33.45 100.62 -1.22
CA ASN A 8 33.48 101.59 -0.12
C ASN A 8 32.92 100.93 1.14
N ILE A 9 33.70 100.93 2.23
CA ILE A 9 33.31 100.35 3.52
C ILE A 9 33.54 101.40 4.61
N SER A 10 32.47 101.83 5.26
CA SER A 10 32.45 102.80 6.37
C SER A 10 33.24 104.08 6.08
N GLY A 11 33.11 104.57 4.84
CA GLY A 11 33.77 105.79 4.34
C GLY A 11 35.18 105.59 3.76
N ILE A 12 35.69 104.35 3.73
CA ILE A 12 37.00 104.01 3.18
C ILE A 12 36.81 103.32 1.82
N SER A 13 37.25 103.98 0.75
CA SER A 13 37.32 103.38 -0.59
C SER A 13 38.55 102.48 -0.73
N ILE A 14 38.34 101.23 -1.14
CA ILE A 14 39.36 100.18 -1.27
C ILE A 14 39.24 99.55 -2.67
N VAL A 15 40.37 99.21 -3.29
CA VAL A 15 40.40 98.46 -4.56
C VAL A 15 40.79 97.01 -4.29
N ILE A 16 39.87 96.09 -4.55
CA ILE A 16 40.10 94.65 -4.39
C ILE A 16 40.42 94.05 -5.76
N SER A 17 41.54 93.31 -5.84
CA SER A 17 41.85 92.49 -7.01
C SER A 17 41.33 91.08 -6.76
N THR A 18 40.42 90.60 -7.62
CA THR A 18 39.68 89.35 -7.43
C THR A 18 39.48 88.62 -8.77
N GLU A 19 39.21 87.32 -8.74
CA GLU A 19 38.70 86.58 -9.92
C GLU A 19 37.18 86.34 -9.84
N GLU A 20 36.54 86.71 -8.73
CA GLU A 20 35.10 86.66 -8.53
C GLU A 20 34.34 87.74 -9.31
N GLU A 21 33.03 87.57 -9.42
CA GLU A 21 32.12 88.56 -10.02
C GLU A 21 32.08 89.86 -9.21
N GLU A 22 32.11 91.01 -9.90
CA GLU A 22 32.01 92.33 -9.27
C GLU A 22 30.75 92.48 -8.40
N SER A 23 29.59 91.99 -8.86
CA SER A 23 28.36 92.06 -8.06
C SER A 23 28.42 91.19 -6.79
N TYR A 24 29.24 90.14 -6.76
CA TYR A 24 29.43 89.31 -5.57
C TYR A 24 30.35 89.99 -4.55
N VAL A 25 31.45 90.58 -5.00
CA VAL A 25 32.36 91.35 -4.13
C VAL A 25 31.69 92.60 -3.59
N GLN A 26 30.88 93.30 -4.40
CA GLN A 26 30.05 94.41 -3.93
C GLN A 26 29.05 93.95 -2.86
N ARG A 27 28.32 92.84 -3.10
CA ARG A 27 27.38 92.26 -2.11
C ARG A 27 28.05 91.90 -0.78
N ILE A 28 29.33 91.49 -0.79
CA ILE A 28 30.12 91.25 0.43
C ILE A 28 30.47 92.57 1.12
N ALA A 29 30.96 93.58 0.38
CA ALA A 29 31.27 94.89 0.95
C ALA A 29 30.02 95.56 1.55
N ASP A 30 28.89 95.51 0.86
CA ASP A 30 27.59 96.01 1.34
C ASP A 30 27.11 95.26 2.60
N ALA A 31 27.48 93.99 2.79
CA ALA A 31 27.17 93.24 4.02
C ALA A 31 28.08 93.67 5.18
N ILE A 32 29.39 93.76 4.94
CA ILE A 32 30.37 94.19 5.93
C ILE A 32 30.08 95.62 6.40
N ASP A 33 29.75 96.54 5.49
CA ASP A 33 29.48 97.94 5.83
C ASP A 33 28.20 98.07 6.68
N ARG A 34 27.14 97.32 6.37
CA ARG A 34 25.92 97.30 7.20
C ARG A 34 26.18 96.76 8.61
N ASP A 35 26.90 95.65 8.74
CA ASP A 35 27.23 95.09 10.06
C ASP A 35 28.17 96.02 10.84
N MET A 36 29.12 96.68 10.17
CA MET A 36 29.98 97.70 10.80
C MET A 36 29.19 98.95 11.24
N GLN A 37 28.27 99.46 10.42
CA GLN A 37 27.39 100.58 10.78
C GLN A 37 26.56 100.24 12.03
N MET A 38 25.94 99.05 12.09
CA MET A 38 25.20 98.61 13.27
C MET A 38 26.09 98.57 14.54
N LEU A 39 27.34 98.12 14.44
CA LEU A 39 28.27 98.14 15.58
C LEU A 39 28.64 99.57 15.98
N LEU A 40 28.89 100.47 15.03
CA LEU A 40 29.26 101.87 15.29
C LEU A 40 28.12 102.62 16.00
N GLU A 41 26.89 102.47 15.53
CA GLU A 41 25.68 103.08 16.12
C GLU A 41 25.42 102.58 17.55
N ASN A 42 25.47 101.26 17.76
CA ASN A 42 25.04 100.66 19.04
C ASN A 42 26.12 100.69 20.14
N SER A 43 27.42 100.74 19.80
CA SER A 43 28.50 100.54 20.79
C SER A 43 29.43 101.73 21.02
N LYS A 44 29.36 102.79 20.19
CA LYS A 44 30.36 103.89 20.16
C LYS A 44 31.81 103.40 19.98
N ALA A 45 32.01 102.22 19.40
CA ALA A 45 33.33 101.68 19.09
C ALA A 45 34.06 102.53 18.03
N SER A 46 35.39 102.42 17.97
CA SER A 46 36.14 102.97 16.83
C SER A 46 35.88 102.16 15.56
N VAL A 47 36.07 102.76 14.38
CA VAL A 47 35.96 102.04 13.08
C VAL A 47 36.86 100.80 13.04
N THR A 48 38.07 100.90 13.58
CA THR A 48 39.00 99.75 13.69
C THR A 48 38.48 98.66 14.64
N SER A 49 37.84 99.05 15.74
CA SER A 49 37.23 98.11 16.69
C SER A 49 36.00 97.41 16.10
N ALA A 50 35.14 98.16 15.39
CA ALA A 50 33.98 97.60 14.68
C ALA A 50 34.41 96.63 13.58
N ALA A 51 35.40 97.01 12.75
CA ALA A 51 35.97 96.14 11.72
C ALA A 51 36.55 94.84 12.29
N LEU A 52 37.27 94.92 13.43
CA LEU A 52 37.83 93.74 14.11
C LEU A 52 36.72 92.82 14.66
N LEU A 53 35.67 93.38 15.24
CA LEU A 53 34.51 92.62 15.74
C LEU A 53 33.76 91.92 14.60
N CYS A 54 33.48 92.61 13.49
CA CYS A 54 32.92 92.01 12.29
C CYS A 54 33.81 90.88 11.75
N ALA A 55 35.13 91.10 11.65
CA ALA A 55 36.06 90.08 11.16
C ALA A 55 36.09 88.81 12.04
N ILE A 56 35.97 88.96 13.37
CA ILE A 56 35.89 87.84 14.32
C ILE A 56 34.57 87.08 14.16
N ASP A 57 33.44 87.79 14.06
CA ASP A 57 32.11 87.18 13.88
C ASP A 57 32.00 86.45 12.53
N TYR A 58 32.43 87.08 11.42
CA TYR A 58 32.48 86.41 10.12
C TYR A 58 33.38 85.16 10.12
N MET A 59 34.52 85.19 10.83
CA MET A 59 35.41 84.03 10.98
C MET A 59 34.75 82.91 11.81
N ASP A 60 34.07 83.23 12.90
CA ASP A 60 33.34 82.26 13.71
C ASP A 60 32.15 81.65 12.96
N ARG A 61 31.33 82.48 12.29
CA ARG A 61 30.25 82.03 11.40
C ARG A 61 30.78 81.10 10.30
N PHE A 62 31.90 81.45 9.66
CA PHE A 62 32.56 80.61 8.66
C PHE A 62 33.05 79.28 9.25
N GLN A 63 33.70 79.29 10.41
CA GLN A 63 34.14 78.05 11.06
C GLN A 63 32.97 77.16 11.48
N LYS A 64 31.89 77.73 12.03
CA LYS A 64 30.66 77.00 12.37
C LYS A 64 30.02 76.37 11.13
N ALA A 65 29.88 77.13 10.06
CA ALA A 65 29.36 76.63 8.78
C ALA A 65 30.24 75.51 8.20
N ASN A 66 31.57 75.66 8.20
CA ASN A 66 32.48 74.65 7.66
C ASN A 66 32.50 73.37 8.52
N ARG A 67 32.43 73.49 9.85
CA ARG A 67 32.25 72.33 10.77
C ARG A 67 30.93 71.62 10.50
N SER A 68 29.82 72.36 10.34
CA SER A 68 28.51 71.80 9.98
C SER A 68 28.56 71.06 8.64
N ALA A 69 29.15 71.66 7.61
CA ALA A 69 29.32 71.04 6.30
C ALA A 69 30.21 69.78 6.36
N SER A 70 31.26 69.78 7.20
CA SER A 70 32.09 68.60 7.45
C SER A 70 31.29 67.47 8.11
N ASN A 71 30.50 67.79 9.15
CA ASN A 71 29.64 66.82 9.83
C ASN A 71 28.59 66.23 8.87
N MET A 72 27.97 67.05 8.04
CA MET A 72 27.02 66.60 7.00
C MET A 72 27.70 65.68 5.98
N ARG A 73 28.91 65.98 5.50
CA ARG A 73 29.68 65.09 4.61
C ARG A 73 29.97 63.73 5.28
N THR A 74 30.32 63.72 6.56
CA THR A 74 30.54 62.47 7.33
C THR A 74 29.25 61.66 7.46
N GLN A 75 28.12 62.30 7.77
CA GLN A 75 26.81 61.63 7.84
C GLN A 75 26.38 61.05 6.49
N ILE A 76 26.51 61.83 5.40
CA ILE A 76 26.21 61.37 4.03
C ILE A 76 27.09 60.18 3.65
N LYS A 77 28.38 60.18 4.03
CA LYS A 77 29.28 59.05 3.80
C LYS A 77 28.87 57.81 4.61
N GLY A 78 28.40 57.99 5.86
CA GLY A 78 27.83 56.93 6.68
C GLY A 78 26.63 56.29 5.99
N TYR A 79 25.58 57.07 5.73
CA TYR A 79 24.36 56.58 5.08
C TYR A 79 24.61 55.95 3.70
N LEU A 80 25.63 56.40 2.96
CA LEU A 80 26.03 55.77 1.68
C LEU A 80 26.69 54.39 1.88
N SER A 81 27.45 54.20 2.96
CA SER A 81 27.94 52.86 3.35
C SER A 81 26.77 51.99 3.79
N ASP A 82 25.97 52.47 4.76
CA ASP A 82 24.83 51.74 5.31
C ASP A 82 23.87 51.26 4.21
N ALA A 83 23.60 52.09 3.19
CA ALA A 83 22.77 51.74 2.04
C ALA A 83 23.45 50.74 1.07
N ALA A 84 24.77 50.76 0.94
CA ALA A 84 25.51 49.77 0.14
C ALA A 84 25.57 48.41 0.86
N ASP A 85 25.83 48.42 2.16
CA ASP A 85 25.90 47.24 3.03
C ASP A 85 24.52 46.57 3.16
N ALA A 86 23.45 47.35 3.38
CA ALA A 86 22.07 46.85 3.39
C ALA A 86 21.65 46.27 2.02
N LYS A 87 22.09 46.88 0.91
CA LYS A 87 21.83 46.31 -0.43
C LYS A 87 22.56 44.97 -0.62
N LEU A 88 23.82 44.87 -0.18
CA LEU A 88 24.59 43.62 -0.26
C LEU A 88 23.92 42.50 0.53
N GLN A 89 23.47 42.79 1.76
CA GLN A 89 22.72 41.84 2.59
C GLN A 89 21.42 41.41 1.92
N TYR A 90 20.64 42.34 1.36
CA TYR A 90 19.42 42.02 0.61
C TYR A 90 19.70 41.13 -0.62
N ASP A 91 20.73 41.44 -1.42
CA ASP A 91 21.10 40.63 -2.58
C ASP A 91 21.68 39.25 -2.19
N GLU A 92 22.20 39.07 -0.96
CA GLU A 92 22.54 37.76 -0.40
C GLU A 92 21.32 36.98 0.11
N GLU A 93 20.45 37.60 0.91
CA GLU A 93 19.22 36.97 1.43
C GLU A 93 18.31 36.54 0.29
N ARG A 94 18.21 37.37 -0.76
CA ARG A 94 17.47 37.04 -1.98
C ARG A 94 18.02 35.79 -2.68
N LYS A 95 19.35 35.61 -2.75
CA LYS A 95 19.96 34.38 -3.29
C LYS A 95 19.67 33.17 -2.40
N LYS A 96 19.84 33.31 -1.07
CA LYS A 96 19.53 32.25 -0.09
C LYS A 96 18.08 31.80 -0.20
N ASN A 97 17.14 32.75 -0.32
CA ASN A 97 15.71 32.50 -0.49
C ASN A 97 15.38 31.84 -1.85
N GLN A 98 16.04 32.26 -2.93
CA GLN A 98 15.92 31.60 -4.24
C GLN A 98 16.40 30.14 -4.22
N ILE A 99 17.51 29.84 -3.55
CA ILE A 99 18.03 28.48 -3.38
C ILE A 99 17.06 27.65 -2.54
N MET A 100 16.65 28.14 -1.36
CA MET A 100 15.68 27.49 -0.48
C MET A 100 14.34 27.21 -1.17
N SER A 101 13.85 28.13 -2.01
CA SER A 101 12.63 27.93 -2.79
C SER A 101 12.79 26.85 -3.88
N ALA A 102 13.98 26.73 -4.48
CA ALA A 102 14.28 25.67 -5.44
C ALA A 102 14.41 24.30 -4.77
N GLU A 103 15.05 24.24 -3.59
CA GLU A 103 15.13 23.03 -2.75
C GLU A 103 13.73 22.57 -2.30
N MET A 104 12.86 23.51 -1.88
CA MET A 104 11.46 23.20 -1.56
C MET A 104 10.67 22.69 -2.77
N GLU A 105 10.88 23.24 -3.97
CA GLU A 105 10.26 22.72 -5.20
C GLU A 105 10.78 21.32 -5.56
N GLU A 106 12.08 21.07 -5.48
CA GLU A 106 12.64 19.75 -5.79
C GLU A 106 12.17 18.69 -4.78
N LEU A 107 12.18 19.02 -3.49
CA LEU A 107 11.69 18.15 -2.42
C LEU A 107 10.19 17.87 -2.58
N LYS A 108 9.38 18.87 -2.94
CA LYS A 108 7.96 18.65 -3.27
C LYS A 108 7.81 17.73 -4.48
N ARG A 109 8.60 17.93 -5.55
CA ARG A 109 8.60 17.08 -6.75
C ARG A 109 9.12 15.65 -6.48
N SER A 110 9.95 15.43 -5.45
CA SER A 110 10.38 14.08 -5.05
C SER A 110 9.34 13.38 -4.20
N PHE A 111 8.65 14.08 -3.29
CA PHE A 111 7.46 13.56 -2.60
C PHE A 111 6.33 13.22 -3.58
N GLU A 112 6.03 14.08 -4.56
CA GLU A 112 5.02 13.80 -5.59
C GLU A 112 5.38 12.61 -6.50
N ARG A 113 6.67 12.36 -6.75
CA ARG A 113 7.15 11.15 -7.44
C ARG A 113 6.95 9.92 -6.57
N ARG A 114 7.45 9.94 -5.32
CA ARG A 114 7.35 8.83 -4.38
C ARG A 114 5.89 8.44 -4.07
N ALA A 115 4.99 9.40 -3.97
CA ALA A 115 3.55 9.13 -3.79
C ALA A 115 2.91 8.46 -5.01
N LYS A 116 3.33 8.80 -6.23
CA LYS A 116 2.89 8.12 -7.47
C LYS A 116 3.49 6.72 -7.57
N GLU A 117 4.77 6.56 -7.25
CA GLU A 117 5.45 5.27 -7.19
C GLU A 117 4.78 4.32 -6.17
N GLU A 118 4.44 4.83 -4.98
CA GLU A 118 3.73 4.06 -3.95
C GLU A 118 2.28 3.72 -4.38
N SER A 119 1.55 4.66 -4.98
CA SER A 119 0.22 4.38 -5.52
C SER A 119 0.26 3.34 -6.64
N ASN A 120 1.25 3.40 -7.53
CA ASN A 120 1.44 2.42 -8.59
C ASN A 120 1.82 1.04 -8.01
N ALA A 121 2.70 1.01 -7.00
CA ALA A 121 3.09 -0.23 -6.32
C ALA A 121 1.90 -0.91 -5.63
N ARG A 122 1.04 -0.14 -4.94
CA ARG A 122 -0.23 -0.65 -4.36
C ARG A 122 -1.14 -1.23 -5.44
N ASN A 123 -1.39 -0.47 -6.52
CA ASN A 123 -2.20 -0.95 -7.65
C ASN A 123 -1.66 -2.24 -8.27
N LEU A 124 -0.33 -2.40 -8.40
CA LEU A 124 0.29 -3.63 -8.91
C LEU A 124 0.19 -4.82 -7.93
N VAL A 125 0.08 -4.58 -6.62
CA VAL A 125 -0.19 -5.65 -5.64
C VAL A 125 -1.66 -6.07 -5.76
N ASP A 126 -2.59 -5.13 -5.75
CA ASP A 126 -4.03 -5.38 -5.91
C ASP A 126 -4.33 -6.14 -7.23
N GLU A 127 -3.64 -5.79 -8.31
CA GLU A 127 -3.74 -6.46 -9.61
C GLU A 127 -3.20 -7.91 -9.58
N LYS A 128 -2.05 -8.14 -8.94
CA LYS A 128 -1.49 -9.49 -8.77
C LYS A 128 -2.33 -10.38 -7.85
N GLU A 129 -2.90 -9.82 -6.78
CA GLU A 129 -3.83 -10.55 -5.92
C GLU A 129 -5.10 -10.93 -6.69
N ARG A 130 -5.64 -10.02 -7.49
CA ARG A 130 -6.75 -10.28 -8.42
C ARG A 130 -6.42 -11.38 -9.44
N GLU A 131 -5.25 -11.35 -10.07
CA GLU A 131 -4.82 -12.40 -11.01
C GLU A 131 -4.68 -13.77 -10.32
N ASN A 132 -4.10 -13.81 -9.13
CA ASN A 132 -3.97 -15.04 -8.34
C ASN A 132 -5.35 -15.61 -7.97
N LEU A 133 -6.29 -14.78 -7.50
CA LEU A 133 -7.66 -15.17 -7.22
C LEU A 133 -8.39 -15.68 -8.48
N LEU A 134 -8.20 -15.06 -9.63
CA LEU A 134 -8.76 -15.54 -10.91
C LEU A 134 -8.19 -16.90 -11.32
N LEU A 135 -6.89 -17.14 -11.11
CA LEU A 135 -6.25 -18.43 -11.38
C LEU A 135 -6.77 -19.53 -10.44
N GLN A 136 -6.95 -19.23 -9.15
CA GLN A 136 -7.55 -20.14 -8.17
C GLN A 136 -9.02 -20.47 -8.51
N LEU A 137 -9.82 -19.46 -8.88
CA LEU A 137 -11.21 -19.66 -9.32
C LEU A 137 -11.30 -20.55 -10.56
N LYS A 138 -10.41 -20.35 -11.54
CA LYS A 138 -10.33 -21.21 -12.72
C LYS A 138 -10.00 -22.66 -12.34
N ALA A 139 -8.97 -22.88 -11.53
CA ALA A 139 -8.58 -24.23 -11.09
C ALA A 139 -9.68 -24.93 -10.28
N LEU A 140 -10.47 -24.18 -9.51
CA LEU A 140 -11.64 -24.70 -8.79
C LEU A 140 -12.81 -25.03 -9.73
N ASN A 141 -13.06 -24.20 -10.75
CA ASN A 141 -14.05 -24.49 -11.79
C ASN A 141 -13.69 -25.76 -12.60
N ASP A 142 -12.42 -25.92 -12.99
CA ASP A 142 -11.95 -27.09 -13.74
C ASP A 142 -12.07 -28.39 -12.91
N ARG A 143 -11.91 -28.29 -11.57
CA ARG A 143 -12.22 -29.38 -10.63
C ARG A 143 -13.72 -29.68 -10.57
N LEU A 144 -14.58 -28.67 -10.50
CA LEU A 144 -16.04 -28.86 -10.49
C LEU A 144 -16.54 -29.51 -11.80
N VAL A 145 -15.99 -29.11 -12.96
CA VAL A 145 -16.30 -29.74 -14.25
C VAL A 145 -15.95 -31.23 -14.25
N SER A 146 -14.74 -31.59 -13.80
CA SER A 146 -14.32 -33.00 -13.74
C SER A 146 -15.10 -33.83 -12.69
N GLN A 147 -15.54 -33.22 -11.58
CA GLN A 147 -16.48 -33.85 -10.65
C GLN A 147 -17.87 -34.08 -11.27
N ASN A 148 -18.42 -33.09 -11.97
CA ASN A 148 -19.70 -33.22 -12.67
C ASN A 148 -19.66 -34.31 -13.76
N GLU A 149 -18.54 -34.43 -14.49
CA GLU A 149 -18.33 -35.55 -15.41
C GLU A 149 -18.29 -36.91 -14.71
N TYR A 150 -17.72 -37.00 -13.52
CA TYR A 150 -17.65 -38.25 -12.75
C TYR A 150 -19.04 -38.66 -12.25
N ILE A 151 -19.80 -37.71 -11.68
CA ILE A 151 -21.20 -37.91 -11.27
C ILE A 151 -22.04 -38.38 -12.47
N ALA A 152 -21.93 -37.70 -13.61
CA ALA A 152 -22.63 -38.08 -14.84
C ALA A 152 -22.19 -39.44 -15.43
N LYS A 153 -21.05 -40.01 -15.01
CA LYS A 153 -20.66 -41.40 -15.30
C LYS A 153 -21.29 -42.36 -14.30
N GLN A 154 -21.35 -42.01 -13.01
CA GLN A 154 -22.04 -42.79 -11.97
C GLN A 154 -23.55 -42.90 -12.23
N ASP A 155 -24.23 -41.80 -12.61
CA ASP A 155 -25.68 -41.80 -12.89
C ASP A 155 -26.06 -42.78 -14.03
N ARG A 156 -25.19 -42.91 -15.04
CA ARG A 156 -25.37 -43.87 -16.14
C ARG A 156 -25.24 -45.31 -15.66
N GLU A 157 -24.33 -45.58 -14.73
CA GLU A 157 -24.14 -46.92 -14.16
C GLU A 157 -25.28 -47.28 -13.19
N ILE A 158 -25.71 -46.34 -12.35
CA ILE A 158 -26.91 -46.48 -11.50
C ILE A 158 -28.15 -46.75 -12.38
N SER A 159 -28.27 -46.09 -13.53
CA SER A 159 -29.37 -46.33 -14.49
C SER A 159 -29.30 -47.74 -15.11
N ARG A 160 -28.10 -48.24 -15.43
CA ARG A 160 -27.90 -49.63 -15.91
C ARG A 160 -28.28 -50.66 -14.84
N LEU A 161 -27.81 -50.45 -13.61
CA LEU A 161 -28.08 -51.35 -12.48
C LEU A 161 -29.58 -51.41 -12.17
N ARG A 162 -30.28 -50.26 -12.17
CA ARG A 162 -31.75 -50.22 -12.02
C ARG A 162 -32.49 -50.96 -13.13
N ASN A 163 -32.06 -50.86 -14.39
CA ASN A 163 -32.68 -51.63 -15.47
C ASN A 163 -32.52 -53.15 -15.24
N ILE A 164 -31.31 -53.60 -14.87
CA ILE A 164 -31.03 -55.01 -14.54
C ILE A 164 -31.88 -55.47 -13.35
N GLU A 165 -32.02 -54.64 -12.32
CA GLU A 165 -32.88 -54.87 -11.16
C GLU A 165 -34.36 -55.03 -11.58
N THR A 166 -34.90 -54.14 -12.42
CA THR A 166 -36.27 -54.27 -12.92
C THR A 166 -36.50 -55.54 -13.73
N GLU A 167 -35.57 -55.93 -14.61
CA GLU A 167 -35.66 -57.21 -15.32
C GLU A 167 -35.57 -58.43 -14.35
N GLN A 168 -34.77 -58.34 -13.28
CA GLN A 168 -34.69 -59.41 -12.28
C GLN A 168 -36.01 -59.55 -11.52
N VAL A 169 -36.64 -58.44 -11.13
CA VAL A 169 -37.97 -58.42 -10.49
C VAL A 169 -39.03 -59.03 -11.41
N GLU A 170 -39.06 -58.68 -12.70
CA GLU A 170 -39.97 -59.30 -13.67
C GLU A 170 -39.73 -60.82 -13.82
N ARG A 171 -38.46 -61.25 -13.94
CA ARG A 171 -38.10 -62.68 -14.03
C ARG A 171 -38.52 -63.45 -12.78
N ILE A 172 -38.34 -62.88 -11.58
CA ILE A 172 -38.76 -63.48 -10.31
C ILE A 172 -40.29 -63.55 -10.23
N GLY A 173 -41.01 -62.52 -10.67
CA GLY A 173 -42.48 -62.55 -10.75
C GLY A 173 -43.01 -63.66 -11.65
N LEU A 174 -42.42 -63.84 -12.84
CA LEU A 174 -42.77 -64.93 -13.76
C LEU A 174 -42.42 -66.31 -13.19
N GLN A 175 -41.30 -66.45 -12.47
CA GLN A 175 -40.94 -67.69 -11.78
C GLN A 175 -41.91 -68.00 -10.63
N SER A 176 -42.28 -67.01 -9.83
CA SER A 176 -43.25 -67.15 -8.73
C SER A 176 -44.64 -67.58 -9.24
N GLY A 177 -45.12 -66.99 -10.34
CA GLY A 177 -46.36 -67.43 -10.99
C GLY A 177 -46.31 -68.91 -11.42
N ARG A 178 -45.20 -69.35 -12.05
CA ARG A 178 -44.99 -70.75 -12.44
C ARG A 178 -44.84 -71.71 -11.25
N ILE A 179 -44.32 -71.25 -10.11
CA ILE A 179 -44.28 -72.03 -8.87
C ILE A 179 -45.70 -72.22 -8.35
N SER A 180 -46.51 -71.15 -8.32
CA SER A 180 -47.92 -71.24 -7.92
C SER A 180 -48.73 -72.20 -8.81
N GLU A 181 -48.53 -72.19 -10.13
CA GLU A 181 -49.12 -73.18 -11.05
C GLU A 181 -48.73 -74.63 -10.69
N LEU A 182 -47.49 -74.86 -10.28
CA LEU A 182 -46.99 -76.19 -9.87
C LEU A 182 -47.53 -76.60 -8.49
N GLU A 183 -47.62 -75.69 -7.53
CA GLU A 183 -48.25 -75.92 -6.21
C GLU A 183 -49.72 -76.31 -6.38
N ASP A 184 -50.43 -75.68 -7.31
CA ASP A 184 -51.81 -75.97 -7.66
C ASP A 184 -51.96 -77.37 -8.29
N ILE A 185 -51.00 -77.78 -9.14
CA ILE A 185 -50.93 -79.14 -9.72
C ILE A 185 -50.58 -80.19 -8.66
N ILE A 186 -49.63 -79.89 -7.75
CA ILE A 186 -49.24 -80.77 -6.65
C ILE A 186 -50.45 -81.00 -5.75
N SER A 187 -51.14 -79.95 -5.32
CA SER A 187 -52.34 -80.01 -4.47
C SER A 187 -53.44 -80.90 -5.08
N ARG A 188 -53.67 -80.78 -6.41
CA ARG A 188 -54.59 -81.67 -7.14
C ARG A 188 -54.10 -83.12 -7.15
N SER A 189 -52.80 -83.36 -7.34
CA SER A 189 -52.22 -84.71 -7.34
C SER A 189 -52.27 -85.38 -5.96
N GLU A 190 -52.03 -84.63 -4.88
CA GLU A 190 -52.16 -85.09 -3.50
C GLU A 190 -53.59 -85.47 -3.15
N SER A 191 -54.58 -84.69 -3.62
CA SER A 191 -56.00 -85.05 -3.47
C SER A 191 -56.32 -86.39 -4.14
N VAL A 192 -55.82 -86.64 -5.36
CA VAL A 192 -56.00 -87.92 -6.07
C VAL A 192 -55.26 -89.07 -5.38
N ILE A 193 -54.04 -88.85 -4.91
CA ILE A 193 -53.26 -89.84 -4.15
C ILE A 193 -53.98 -90.22 -2.86
N ASN A 194 -54.52 -89.24 -2.12
CA ASN A 194 -55.29 -89.50 -0.90
C ASN A 194 -56.61 -90.24 -1.20
N GLU A 195 -57.29 -89.93 -2.30
CA GLU A 195 -58.48 -90.69 -2.70
C GLU A 195 -58.14 -92.16 -3.07
N LEU A 196 -57.06 -92.37 -3.84
CA LEU A 196 -56.57 -93.71 -4.18
C LEU A 196 -56.12 -94.50 -2.95
N LYS A 197 -55.44 -93.85 -2.01
CA LYS A 197 -55.03 -94.41 -0.71
C LYS A 197 -56.24 -94.84 0.12
N ASN A 198 -57.29 -94.02 0.17
CA ASN A 198 -58.54 -94.34 0.84
C ASN A 198 -59.28 -95.51 0.16
N ARG A 199 -59.23 -95.62 -1.18
CA ARG A 199 -59.75 -96.80 -1.90
C ARG A 199 -58.93 -98.06 -1.64
N LEU A 200 -57.60 -97.95 -1.46
CA LEU A 200 -56.69 -99.07 -1.17
C LEU A 200 -56.87 -99.62 0.26
N MET A 201 -57.19 -98.74 1.22
CA MET A 201 -57.52 -99.09 2.61
C MET A 201 -58.83 -99.89 2.76
N MET A 202 -59.62 -100.06 1.69
CA MET A 202 -60.97 -100.66 1.71
C MET A 202 -61.03 -102.04 1.02
N ARG A 203 -59.98 -102.87 1.17
CA ARG A 203 -59.97 -104.28 0.74
C ARG A 203 -59.79 -105.24 1.93
N PRO A 204 -60.53 -106.37 1.99
CA PRO A 204 -60.38 -107.38 3.05
C PRO A 204 -59.18 -108.30 2.84
N GLU A 205 -58.74 -108.96 3.92
CA GLU A 205 -57.51 -109.76 4.01
C GLU A 205 -57.67 -111.29 3.75
N HIS A 206 -56.55 -112.02 3.92
CA HIS A 206 -56.34 -113.49 3.95
C HIS A 206 -56.27 -114.15 2.55
N ARG A 207 -55.35 -115.07 2.21
CA ARG A 207 -54.07 -115.62 2.77
C ARG A 207 -53.31 -116.28 1.57
N SER A 208 -52.08 -116.82 1.60
CA SER A 208 -51.07 -117.09 2.65
C SER A 208 -49.65 -117.27 2.07
N GLU A 209 -48.64 -116.86 2.85
CA GLU A 209 -47.30 -117.49 3.02
C GLU A 209 -46.59 -118.23 1.85
N ARG A 210 -45.38 -117.76 1.52
CA ARG A 210 -44.17 -118.60 1.43
C ARG A 210 -42.98 -117.90 2.10
N LYS A 211 -42.02 -118.68 2.61
CA LYS A 211 -40.92 -118.21 3.48
C LYS A 211 -39.57 -118.11 2.74
N SER A 212 -38.80 -117.06 3.05
CA SER A 212 -37.32 -117.04 3.11
C SER A 212 -36.93 -115.76 3.87
N SER A 213 -36.40 -115.76 5.10
CA SER A 213 -35.18 -116.40 5.65
C SER A 213 -33.92 -115.53 5.52
N VAL A 214 -33.83 -114.54 6.41
CA VAL A 214 -32.66 -114.15 7.23
C VAL A 214 -31.25 -114.41 6.67
N ILE A 215 -30.46 -113.33 6.59
CA ILE A 215 -29.15 -113.17 7.25
C ILE A 215 -29.03 -111.70 7.69
N SER A 216 -28.29 -111.45 8.77
CA SER A 216 -28.23 -110.20 9.53
C SER A 216 -26.78 -109.72 9.69
N ASP A 217 -26.60 -108.39 9.80
CA ASP A 217 -25.50 -107.65 10.44
C ASP A 217 -24.05 -107.95 9.96
N GLU A 218 -23.04 -107.07 10.04
CA GLU A 218 -22.61 -106.21 11.15
C GLU A 218 -21.71 -105.02 10.70
N TYR A 219 -21.68 -103.95 11.51
CA TYR A 219 -20.57 -103.01 11.79
C TYR A 219 -19.90 -102.22 10.62
N SER A 220 -20.00 -100.87 10.55
CA SER A 220 -19.31 -99.82 11.36
C SER A 220 -18.10 -99.20 10.60
N SER A 221 -17.64 -97.95 10.83
CA SER A 221 -17.93 -96.96 11.88
C SER A 221 -17.84 -95.50 11.41
N VAL A 222 -18.71 -94.64 11.95
CA VAL A 222 -18.40 -93.36 12.66
C VAL A 222 -17.20 -92.51 12.21
N ARG A 223 -17.48 -91.23 11.88
CA ARG A 223 -16.92 -90.10 12.64
C ARG A 223 -17.88 -88.90 12.69
N GLU A 224 -17.94 -88.26 13.86
CA GLU A 224 -18.81 -87.12 14.24
C GLU A 224 -18.01 -85.79 14.23
N GLU A 225 -18.53 -84.77 14.94
CA GLU A 225 -18.13 -83.34 15.03
C GLU A 225 -18.84 -82.51 13.93
N GLU A 226 -19.90 -81.71 14.18
CA GLU A 226 -20.19 -80.72 15.25
C GLU A 226 -19.05 -79.69 15.40
N GLU A 227 -19.24 -78.37 15.45
CA GLU A 227 -20.27 -77.53 16.07
C GLU A 227 -20.91 -76.50 15.07
N GLN A 228 -22.16 -76.03 15.20
CA GLN A 228 -22.67 -74.84 15.93
C GLN A 228 -21.87 -73.50 15.72
N SER A 229 -22.47 -72.29 15.61
CA SER A 229 -23.89 -71.86 15.62
C SER A 229 -24.12 -70.45 15.00
N SER A 230 -25.40 -70.03 14.95
CA SER A 230 -25.93 -68.64 15.02
C SER A 230 -25.36 -67.46 14.18
N LEU A 231 -26.16 -67.03 13.19
CA LEU A 231 -26.92 -65.75 13.16
C LEU A 231 -26.34 -64.44 13.75
N PHE A 232 -26.50 -63.35 12.96
CA PHE A 232 -26.61 -61.90 13.30
C PHE A 232 -25.37 -60.98 13.21
N GLU A 233 -25.62 -59.67 13.30
CA GLU A 233 -24.79 -58.52 12.89
C GLU A 233 -23.55 -58.25 13.78
N GLU A 234 -22.47 -57.68 13.20
CA GLU A 234 -21.90 -56.38 13.64
C GLU A 234 -20.79 -55.82 12.73
N ILE A 235 -20.42 -54.55 12.95
CA ILE A 235 -19.43 -53.73 12.20
C ILE A 235 -18.74 -52.80 13.23
N PRO A 236 -17.40 -52.85 13.45
CA PRO A 236 -16.36 -52.40 12.52
C PRO A 236 -15.11 -53.35 12.57
N PRO A 237 -13.82 -53.00 12.31
CA PRO A 237 -13.18 -51.76 11.82
C PRO A 237 -12.16 -51.99 10.66
N ALA A 238 -11.19 -51.07 10.50
CA ALA A 238 -10.10 -51.16 9.52
C ALA A 238 -8.69 -51.16 10.16
N THR A 239 -7.77 -51.95 9.60
CA THR A 239 -6.31 -51.85 9.81
C THR A 239 -5.63 -51.98 8.45
N SER A 240 -4.92 -50.96 7.97
CA SER A 240 -3.49 -50.75 8.22
C SER A 240 -2.61 -51.90 7.72
N ASN A 241 -1.97 -51.68 6.58
CA ASN A 241 -0.69 -52.30 6.23
C ASN A 241 0.16 -51.30 5.44
N PHE A 242 0.67 -50.31 6.16
CA PHE A 242 1.75 -49.44 5.69
C PHE A 242 3.01 -50.28 5.48
N LYS A 243 3.58 -50.27 4.28
CA LYS A 243 4.89 -50.87 4.01
C LYS A 243 5.77 -49.90 3.23
N GLY A 244 6.29 -48.90 3.94
CA GLY A 244 7.28 -47.99 3.39
C GLY A 244 8.59 -48.71 3.04
N HIS A 245 9.24 -48.25 1.98
CA HIS A 245 10.68 -48.36 1.81
C HIS A 245 11.23 -46.95 1.70
N ILE A 246 12.12 -46.63 2.63
CA ILE A 246 13.13 -45.57 2.53
C ILE A 246 14.35 -46.24 1.87
N ASN A 247 15.23 -45.56 1.13
CA ASN A 247 15.93 -44.33 1.48
C ASN A 247 16.28 -43.47 0.23
N GLU A 248 16.66 -42.23 0.51
CA GLU A 248 17.76 -41.45 -0.12
C GLU A 248 17.95 -41.50 -1.65
N ASP A 249 17.70 -40.36 -2.30
CA ASP A 249 18.78 -39.59 -2.94
C ASP A 249 18.34 -38.11 -3.08
N TYR A 250 19.20 -37.17 -2.65
CA TYR A 250 19.02 -35.72 -2.79
C TYR A 250 20.11 -35.15 -3.68
N PRO A 251 19.81 -34.33 -4.71
CA PRO A 251 20.73 -33.33 -5.20
C PRO A 251 20.71 -32.11 -4.27
N GLU A 252 21.88 -31.64 -3.85
CA GLU A 252 22.03 -30.34 -3.19
C GLU A 252 21.96 -29.22 -4.23
N GLU A 253 21.08 -28.23 -4.05
CA GLU A 253 21.18 -26.96 -4.78
C GLU A 253 20.78 -25.78 -3.87
N GLU A 254 21.57 -24.72 -3.93
CA GLU A 254 21.83 -23.73 -2.88
C GLU A 254 20.60 -22.90 -2.42
N MET A 255 20.44 -22.71 -1.10
CA MET A 255 19.59 -21.65 -0.55
C MET A 255 20.36 -20.31 -0.49
N PRO A 256 19.82 -19.19 -1.00
CA PRO A 256 20.45 -17.89 -0.86
C PRO A 256 20.34 -17.34 0.58
N ASP A 257 21.43 -16.73 1.05
CA ASP A 257 21.54 -16.11 2.37
C ASP A 257 20.56 -14.91 2.54
N LEU A 258 19.91 -14.85 3.72
CA LEU A 258 18.99 -13.79 4.13
C LEU A 258 19.38 -13.18 5.49
N GLY A 259 20.68 -12.95 5.70
CA GLY A 259 21.20 -12.21 6.84
C GLY A 259 20.84 -10.71 6.85
N TRP A 260 19.69 -10.35 7.45
CA TRP A 260 19.39 -8.97 7.87
C TRP A 260 18.91 -8.88 9.34
N THR A 261 19.85 -8.44 10.17
CA THR A 261 19.72 -7.69 11.44
C THR A 261 18.33 -7.51 12.09
N ARG A 262 18.23 -7.93 13.36
CA ARG A 262 17.37 -7.28 14.36
C ARG A 262 17.91 -5.87 14.67
N ASP A 263 17.04 -4.88 14.74
CA ASP A 263 17.24 -3.62 15.49
C ASP A 263 15.87 -2.96 15.81
N ILE A 264 15.29 -3.36 16.95
CA ILE A 264 14.28 -2.62 17.77
C ILE A 264 14.51 -3.04 19.23
#